data_AF-A4AE64-F1
#
_entry.id   AF-A4AE64-F1
#
_cell.length_a   1.000
_cell.length_b   1.000
_cell.length_c   1.000
_cell.angle_alpha   90.00
_cell.angle_beta   90.00
_cell.angle_gamma   90.00
#
_symmetry.space_group_name_H-M   'P 1'
#
loop_
_entity.id
_entity.type
_entity.pdbx_description
1 polymer ?
#
loop_
_entity_poly.entity_id
_entity_poly.type
_entity_poly.pdbx_seq_one_letter_code
_entity_poly.pdbx_strand_id
1 'polypeptide(L)'
;MRKLLIHIGRHKTGTTAIQHFLQDNRPRLRDFGFFVPQAGRVKNAHHGLSRPFQPRNVQQLQGIDDYRQLEAVRALTLESDDEPPEAIGLISSEGFQNCRPGLVQMAYRDFQAQIVVYLRNQLEYLASSYAQRVHATDYTGSIQVFFKDVYLKGNHYASFLETWEEHFPKQLLVRRYQPSNIVEDYAENVLQIPVDAFSMRQSLSNPSLNSVVTQFKCELNRRKPKDAPTQLEIYPILPGLNALFPGPKFVLPPETVSDLVDNCRESDNEVATRYFGDKQLFDYSDFPTHPESPIRDIQFEAMYSAMLQLLRETNATYA
;
A
#
# COMPACT_ATOMS: atom_id res chain seq x y z
N MET A 1 0.84 16.97 -25.48
CA MET A 1 0.36 15.76 -24.77
C MET A 1 -0.11 16.17 -23.40
N ARG A 2 -1.22 15.61 -22.92
CA ARG A 2 -1.73 15.82 -21.56
C ARG A 2 -0.73 15.25 -20.54
N LYS A 3 -0.64 15.84 -19.35
CA LYS A 3 0.32 15.41 -18.31
C LYS A 3 -0.38 14.57 -17.25
N LEU A 4 0.26 13.49 -16.83
CA LEU A 4 -0.20 12.67 -15.72
C LEU A 4 0.89 12.50 -14.68
N LEU A 5 0.50 12.54 -13.41
CA LEU A 5 1.31 12.13 -12.28
C LEU A 5 0.66 10.89 -11.68
N ILE A 6 1.30 9.74 -11.85
CA ILE A 6 0.78 8.43 -11.48
C ILE A 6 1.52 7.96 -10.23
N HIS A 7 0.86 8.07 -9.09
CA HIS A 7 1.33 7.48 -7.84
C HIS A 7 1.04 5.96 -7.83
N ILE A 8 2.10 5.17 -7.94
CA ILE A 8 2.05 3.70 -8.01
C ILE A 8 2.25 3.04 -6.64
N GLY A 9 1.94 3.77 -5.57
CA GLY A 9 2.34 3.50 -4.19
C GLY A 9 2.28 2.04 -3.77
N ARG A 10 3.27 1.61 -3.00
CA ARG A 10 3.31 0.22 -2.52
C ARG A 10 2.27 0.03 -1.42
N HIS A 11 1.92 -1.21 -1.11
CA HIS A 11 1.06 -1.44 0.05
C HIS A 11 1.75 -0.83 1.28
N LYS A 12 0.99 -0.33 2.26
CA LYS A 12 1.54 0.18 3.52
C LYS A 12 2.53 1.35 3.43
N THR A 13 2.49 2.14 2.35
CA THR A 13 3.26 3.40 2.22
C THR A 13 2.35 4.65 2.29
N GLY A 14 1.28 4.61 3.11
CA GLY A 14 0.39 5.76 3.28
C GLY A 14 -0.49 6.11 2.07
N THR A 15 -0.62 5.21 1.09
CA THR A 15 -1.40 5.42 -0.13
C THR A 15 -2.84 5.85 0.13
N THR A 16 -3.48 5.30 1.16
CA THR A 16 -4.82 5.71 1.59
C THR A 16 -4.86 7.17 2.06
N ALA A 17 -3.84 7.65 2.79
CA ALA A 17 -3.77 9.04 3.22
C ALA A 17 -3.64 10.00 2.02
N ILE A 18 -2.78 9.66 1.05
CA ILE A 18 -2.66 10.41 -0.21
C ILE A 18 -3.99 10.41 -0.97
N GLN A 19 -4.64 9.26 -1.10
CA GLN A 19 -5.94 9.14 -1.79
C GLN A 19 -7.01 10.01 -1.13
N HIS A 20 -7.12 10.00 0.20
CA HIS A 20 -8.03 10.90 0.93
C HIS A 20 -7.68 12.37 0.71
N PHE A 21 -6.39 12.74 0.86
CA PHE A 21 -5.91 14.09 0.62
C PHE A 21 -6.30 14.60 -0.78
N LEU A 22 -6.07 13.80 -1.82
CA LEU A 22 -6.42 14.14 -3.19
C LEU A 22 -7.92 14.35 -3.37
N GLN A 23 -8.76 13.51 -2.77
CA GLN A 23 -10.23 13.62 -2.89
C GLN A 23 -10.79 14.81 -2.11
N ASP A 24 -10.28 15.05 -0.91
CA ASP A 24 -10.76 16.11 -0.02
C ASP A 24 -10.34 17.50 -0.53
N ASN A 25 -9.23 17.59 -1.27
CA ASN A 25 -8.68 18.86 -1.76
C ASN A 25 -8.90 19.09 -3.27
N ARG A 26 -9.80 18.36 -3.95
CA ARG A 26 -10.00 18.47 -5.41
C ARG A 26 -10.22 19.91 -5.92
N PRO A 27 -11.10 20.73 -5.31
CA PRO A 27 -11.29 22.11 -5.78
C PRO A 27 -10.00 22.92 -5.63
N ARG A 28 -9.32 22.77 -4.51
CA ARG A 28 -8.08 23.50 -4.22
C ARG A 28 -6.93 23.07 -5.15
N LEU A 29 -6.82 21.79 -5.46
CA LEU A 29 -5.84 21.27 -6.42
C LEU A 29 -6.06 21.86 -7.82
N ARG A 30 -7.33 22.07 -8.22
CA ARG A 30 -7.65 22.73 -9.50
C ARG A 30 -7.17 24.17 -9.57
N ASP A 31 -7.22 24.93 -8.47
CA ASP A 31 -6.67 26.29 -8.42
C ASP A 31 -5.17 26.33 -8.70
N PHE A 32 -4.45 25.22 -8.46
CA PHE A 32 -3.02 25.07 -8.72
C PHE A 32 -2.71 24.35 -10.04
N GLY A 33 -3.69 24.14 -10.91
CA GLY A 33 -3.49 23.48 -12.21
C GLY A 33 -3.42 21.95 -12.12
N PHE A 34 -3.94 21.35 -11.07
CA PHE A 34 -4.06 19.89 -10.94
C PHE A 34 -5.51 19.45 -10.97
N PHE A 35 -5.80 18.31 -11.59
CA PHE A 35 -7.12 17.70 -11.49
C PHE A 35 -7.01 16.25 -11.04
N VAL A 36 -8.00 15.80 -10.26
CA VAL A 36 -8.10 14.42 -9.80
C VAL A 36 -9.22 13.73 -10.60
N PRO A 37 -8.89 12.79 -11.50
CA PRO A 37 -9.87 12.14 -12.36
C PRO A 37 -10.97 11.40 -11.58
N GLN A 38 -12.13 11.25 -12.20
CA GLN A 38 -13.19 10.32 -11.76
C GLN A 38 -13.04 8.96 -12.43
N ALA A 39 -12.46 8.94 -13.61
CA ALA A 39 -12.15 7.75 -14.38
C ALA A 39 -11.47 6.65 -13.53
N GLY A 40 -12.05 5.45 -13.56
CA GLY A 40 -11.53 4.28 -12.87
C GLY A 40 -11.49 4.37 -11.35
N ARG A 41 -12.22 5.32 -10.74
CA ARG A 41 -12.27 5.46 -9.27
C ARG A 41 -13.11 4.37 -8.61
N VAL A 42 -12.59 3.79 -7.53
CA VAL A 42 -13.25 2.86 -6.62
C VAL A 42 -12.98 3.36 -5.20
N LYS A 43 -14.02 3.86 -4.51
CA LYS A 43 -13.85 4.68 -3.28
C LYS A 43 -12.95 5.89 -3.56
N ASN A 44 -11.82 6.03 -2.87
CA ASN A 44 -10.88 7.16 -3.04
C ASN A 44 -9.67 6.83 -3.93
N ALA A 45 -9.59 5.61 -4.47
CA ALA A 45 -8.46 5.11 -5.25
C ALA A 45 -8.83 4.93 -6.72
N HIS A 46 -7.87 5.06 -7.63
CA HIS A 46 -8.06 4.87 -9.07
C HIS A 46 -7.86 3.41 -9.50
N HIS A 47 -8.46 2.46 -8.77
CA HIS A 47 -8.22 1.03 -9.01
C HIS A 47 -8.59 0.57 -10.42
N GLY A 48 -9.65 1.12 -11.02
CA GLY A 48 -10.08 0.81 -12.38
C GLY A 48 -9.03 1.18 -13.45
N LEU A 49 -8.15 2.13 -13.17
CA LEU A 49 -7.01 2.48 -14.03
C LEU A 49 -5.84 1.49 -13.90
N SER A 50 -5.72 0.77 -12.78
CA SER A 50 -4.64 -0.23 -12.60
C SER A 50 -5.08 -1.68 -12.79
N ARG A 51 -6.33 -2.00 -12.44
CA ARG A 51 -6.83 -3.37 -12.31
C ARG A 51 -6.70 -4.21 -13.59
N PRO A 52 -6.99 -3.68 -14.81
CA PRO A 52 -6.84 -4.47 -16.04
C PRO A 52 -5.41 -4.99 -16.28
N PHE A 53 -4.40 -4.26 -15.80
CA PHE A 53 -2.99 -4.56 -16.06
C PHE A 53 -2.32 -5.44 -15.00
N GLN A 54 -3.08 -5.90 -13.99
CA GLN A 54 -2.59 -6.83 -12.97
C GLN A 54 -2.56 -8.27 -13.53
N PRO A 55 -1.56 -9.10 -13.21
CA PRO A 55 -1.37 -10.45 -13.76
C PRO A 55 -2.62 -11.33 -13.79
N ARG A 56 -3.46 -11.26 -12.74
CA ARG A 56 -4.71 -12.02 -12.63
C ARG A 56 -5.82 -11.60 -13.61
N ASN A 57 -5.71 -10.42 -14.21
CA ASN A 57 -6.71 -9.84 -15.10
C ASN A 57 -6.19 -9.69 -16.53
N VAL A 58 -4.88 -9.87 -16.79
CA VAL A 58 -4.31 -9.71 -18.13
C VAL A 58 -4.94 -10.67 -19.14
N GLN A 59 -5.40 -11.85 -18.73
CA GLN A 59 -6.12 -12.74 -19.66
C GLN A 59 -7.42 -12.12 -20.18
N GLN A 60 -8.04 -11.20 -19.44
CA GLN A 60 -9.25 -10.49 -19.87
C GLN A 60 -8.96 -9.44 -20.94
N LEU A 61 -7.67 -9.16 -21.21
CA LEU A 61 -7.24 -8.26 -22.29
C LEU A 61 -7.08 -8.99 -23.63
N GLN A 62 -7.35 -10.29 -23.71
CA GLN A 62 -7.28 -11.04 -24.96
C GLN A 62 -8.21 -10.43 -26.03
N GLY A 63 -7.66 -10.13 -27.21
CA GLY A 63 -8.39 -9.48 -28.30
C GLY A 63 -8.47 -7.96 -28.20
N ILE A 64 -7.83 -7.33 -27.21
CA ILE A 64 -7.69 -5.87 -27.13
C ILE A 64 -6.36 -5.46 -27.76
N ASP A 65 -6.43 -4.91 -28.97
CA ASP A 65 -5.24 -4.46 -29.71
C ASP A 65 -4.74 -3.08 -29.25
N ASP A 66 -5.64 -2.27 -28.66
CA ASP A 66 -5.33 -0.91 -28.18
C ASP A 66 -5.89 -0.68 -26.78
N TYR A 67 -5.03 -0.78 -25.76
CA TYR A 67 -5.43 -0.60 -24.35
C TYR A 67 -5.97 0.80 -24.02
N ARG A 68 -5.77 1.78 -24.90
CA ARG A 68 -6.39 3.12 -24.76
C ARG A 68 -7.92 3.07 -24.88
N GLN A 69 -8.45 2.03 -25.52
CA GLN A 69 -9.89 1.81 -25.66
C GLN A 69 -10.53 1.19 -24.41
N LEU A 70 -9.73 0.78 -23.41
CA LEU A 70 -10.28 0.34 -22.13
C LEU A 70 -11.12 1.47 -21.54
N GLU A 71 -12.33 1.13 -21.08
CA GLU A 71 -13.34 2.09 -20.64
C GLU A 71 -12.78 3.16 -19.69
N ALA A 72 -12.06 2.74 -18.65
CA ALA A 72 -11.47 3.65 -17.68
C ALA A 72 -10.36 4.54 -18.28
N VAL A 73 -9.56 4.03 -19.22
CA VAL A 73 -8.48 4.79 -19.88
C VAL A 73 -9.10 5.81 -20.85
N ARG A 74 -10.10 5.41 -21.63
CA ARG A 74 -10.85 6.31 -22.51
C ARG A 74 -11.55 7.41 -21.72
N ALA A 75 -12.18 7.08 -20.60
CA ALA A 75 -12.81 8.07 -19.71
C ALA A 75 -11.77 9.06 -19.16
N LEU A 76 -10.58 8.58 -18.78
CA LEU A 76 -9.48 9.45 -18.33
C LEU A 76 -9.05 10.42 -19.44
N THR A 77 -8.93 9.97 -20.68
CA THR A 77 -8.58 10.83 -21.82
C THR A 77 -9.62 11.93 -22.02
N LEU A 78 -10.91 11.58 -22.02
CA LEU A 78 -12.00 12.56 -22.16
C LEU A 78 -11.98 13.59 -21.02
N GLU A 79 -11.87 13.13 -19.76
CA GLU A 79 -11.77 14.04 -18.61
C GLU A 79 -10.55 14.95 -18.70
N SER A 80 -9.42 14.43 -19.20
CA SER A 80 -8.21 15.22 -19.38
C SER A 80 -8.39 16.27 -20.48
N ASP A 81 -9.15 15.96 -21.53
CA ASP A 81 -9.41 16.85 -22.66
C ASP A 81 -10.30 18.05 -22.29
N ASP A 82 -11.15 17.90 -21.27
CA ASP A 82 -12.00 18.96 -20.72
C ASP A 82 -11.24 19.94 -19.80
N GLU A 83 -10.00 19.61 -19.40
CA GLU A 83 -9.17 20.44 -18.52
C GLU A 83 -8.25 21.39 -19.32
N PRO A 84 -7.70 22.46 -18.72
CA PRO A 84 -6.71 23.32 -19.36
C PRO A 84 -5.50 22.52 -19.89
N PRO A 85 -4.91 22.86 -21.06
CA PRO A 85 -3.80 22.11 -21.67
C PRO A 85 -2.60 21.83 -20.74
N GLU A 86 -2.32 22.76 -19.84
CA GLU A 86 -1.25 22.73 -18.86
C GLU A 86 -1.56 21.90 -17.60
N ALA A 87 -2.84 21.55 -17.39
CA ALA A 87 -3.28 20.86 -16.19
C ALA A 87 -2.68 19.45 -16.08
N ILE A 88 -2.36 19.05 -14.85
CA ILE A 88 -1.75 17.74 -14.54
C ILE A 88 -2.77 16.84 -13.86
N GLY A 89 -3.03 15.67 -14.46
CA GLY A 89 -3.92 14.67 -13.89
C GLY A 89 -3.25 13.86 -12.79
N LEU A 90 -3.85 13.82 -11.60
CA LEU A 90 -3.33 13.12 -10.42
C LEU A 90 -4.01 11.75 -10.25
N ILE A 91 -3.28 10.68 -10.54
CA ILE A 91 -3.75 9.30 -10.40
C ILE A 91 -3.03 8.65 -9.23
N SER A 92 -3.77 7.94 -8.38
CA SER A 92 -3.21 7.21 -7.25
C SER A 92 -3.91 5.88 -7.07
N SER A 93 -3.16 4.78 -7.15
CA SER A 93 -3.64 3.43 -6.89
C SER A 93 -2.46 2.54 -6.54
N GLU A 94 -2.52 1.91 -5.37
CA GLU A 94 -1.56 0.88 -5.00
C GLU A 94 -1.68 -0.38 -5.87
N GLY A 95 -2.76 -0.50 -6.64
CA GLY A 95 -2.90 -1.56 -7.63
C GLY A 95 -1.85 -1.52 -8.73
N PHE A 96 -1.23 -0.37 -9.00
CA PHE A 96 -0.18 -0.24 -10.02
C PHE A 96 1.08 -1.03 -9.65
N GLN A 97 1.45 -1.16 -8.37
CA GLN A 97 2.64 -1.91 -7.95
C GLN A 97 2.64 -3.37 -8.46
N ASN A 98 1.44 -3.93 -8.71
CA ASN A 98 1.25 -5.29 -9.18
C ASN A 98 1.11 -5.38 -10.70
N CYS A 99 1.15 -4.28 -11.44
CA CYS A 99 0.96 -4.26 -12.88
C CYS A 99 2.26 -4.57 -13.62
N ARG A 100 2.15 -5.03 -14.87
CA ARG A 100 3.28 -5.03 -15.79
C ARG A 100 3.47 -3.59 -16.32
N PRO A 101 4.60 -2.91 -16.05
CA PRO A 101 4.74 -1.51 -16.43
C PRO A 101 4.58 -1.28 -17.94
N GLY A 102 4.83 -2.30 -18.78
CA GLY A 102 4.76 -2.15 -20.25
C GLY A 102 3.32 -2.02 -20.73
N LEU A 103 2.39 -2.72 -20.09
CA LEU A 103 0.96 -2.59 -20.38
C LEU A 103 0.44 -1.21 -19.93
N VAL A 104 0.93 -0.73 -18.79
CA VAL A 104 0.64 0.62 -18.28
C VAL A 104 1.15 1.66 -19.28
N GLN A 105 2.40 1.57 -19.71
CA GLN A 105 2.98 2.47 -20.71
C GLN A 105 2.17 2.47 -22.01
N MET A 106 1.78 1.30 -22.52
CA MET A 106 0.97 1.20 -23.73
C MET A 106 -0.40 1.86 -23.59
N ALA A 107 -1.05 1.70 -22.43
CA ALA A 107 -2.34 2.28 -22.14
C ALA A 107 -2.29 3.81 -21.98
N TYR A 108 -1.20 4.34 -21.42
CA TYR A 108 -1.06 5.77 -21.14
C TYR A 108 -0.12 6.50 -22.12
N ARG A 109 0.21 5.90 -23.27
CA ARG A 109 1.18 6.44 -24.24
C ARG A 109 0.81 7.81 -24.85
N ASP A 110 -0.47 8.18 -24.80
CA ASP A 110 -0.94 9.49 -25.29
C ASP A 110 -0.72 10.62 -24.24
N PHE A 111 -0.25 10.26 -23.05
CA PHE A 111 0.07 11.16 -21.95
C PHE A 111 1.58 11.27 -21.72
N GLN A 112 2.02 12.44 -21.29
CA GLN A 112 3.30 12.61 -20.62
C GLN A 112 3.15 12.18 -19.15
N ALA A 113 3.45 10.91 -18.87
CA ALA A 113 3.30 10.32 -17.55
C ALA A 113 4.59 10.40 -16.73
N GLN A 114 4.48 10.93 -15.51
CA GLN A 114 5.49 10.88 -14.45
C GLN A 114 5.03 9.89 -13.37
N ILE A 115 5.91 8.98 -12.96
CA ILE A 115 5.63 7.94 -11.98
C ILE A 115 6.13 8.39 -10.61
N VAL A 116 5.26 8.34 -9.60
CA VAL A 116 5.62 8.65 -8.21
C VAL A 116 5.55 7.38 -7.37
N VAL A 117 6.64 7.08 -6.66
CA VAL A 117 6.73 5.89 -5.82
C VAL A 117 7.36 6.22 -4.48
N TYR A 118 6.70 5.78 -3.42
CA TYR A 118 7.24 5.81 -2.07
C TYR A 118 7.82 4.45 -1.69
N LEU A 119 9.05 4.46 -1.20
CA LEU A 119 9.73 3.29 -0.65
C LEU A 119 9.70 3.37 0.87
N ARG A 120 9.47 2.24 1.54
CA ARG A 120 9.45 2.17 3.00
C ARG A 120 10.65 1.38 3.51
N ASN A 121 11.12 1.71 4.71
CA ASN A 121 12.09 0.89 5.44
C ASN A 121 11.70 -0.60 5.36
N GLN A 122 12.58 -1.45 4.82
CA GLN A 122 12.27 -2.85 4.50
C GLN A 122 11.82 -3.65 5.74
N LEU A 123 12.41 -3.39 6.92
CA LEU A 123 12.05 -4.08 8.16
C LEU A 123 10.63 -3.71 8.59
N GLU A 124 10.30 -2.41 8.59
CA GLU A 124 8.94 -1.97 8.87
C GLU A 124 7.94 -2.48 7.83
N TYR A 125 8.36 -2.53 6.56
CA TYR A 125 7.50 -2.92 5.47
C TYR A 125 7.17 -4.40 5.53
N LEU A 126 8.16 -5.27 5.81
CA LEU A 126 7.96 -6.69 6.06
C LEU A 126 7.01 -6.91 7.24
N ALA A 127 7.27 -6.27 8.39
CA ALA A 127 6.42 -6.38 9.58
C ALA A 127 4.98 -5.94 9.30
N SER A 128 4.80 -4.80 8.62
CA SER A 128 3.48 -4.27 8.29
C SER A 128 2.75 -5.08 7.22
N SER A 129 3.48 -5.70 6.28
CA SER A 129 2.91 -6.53 5.21
C SER A 129 2.46 -7.88 5.75
N TYR A 130 3.26 -8.50 6.63
CA TYR A 130 2.90 -9.74 7.31
C TYR A 130 1.65 -9.56 8.18
N ALA A 131 1.63 -8.54 9.04
CA ALA A 131 0.46 -8.27 9.89
C ALA A 131 -0.81 -8.04 9.04
N GLN A 132 -0.69 -7.36 7.90
CA GLN A 132 -1.82 -7.20 6.97
C GLN A 132 -2.23 -8.51 6.30
N ARG A 133 -1.28 -9.35 5.90
CA ARG A 133 -1.56 -10.66 5.29
C ARG A 133 -2.35 -11.52 6.27
N VAL A 134 -1.92 -11.58 7.53
CA VAL A 134 -2.62 -12.29 8.61
C VAL A 134 -4.00 -11.69 8.89
N HIS A 135 -4.11 -10.36 8.95
CA HIS A 135 -5.38 -9.67 9.21
C HIS A 135 -6.39 -9.91 8.10
N ALA A 136 -5.98 -9.73 6.84
CA ALA A 136 -6.87 -9.70 5.68
C ALA A 136 -7.26 -11.08 5.13
N THR A 137 -6.53 -12.15 5.49
CA THR A 137 -6.77 -13.48 4.90
C THR A 137 -6.72 -14.60 5.95
N ASP A 138 -6.87 -15.83 5.49
CA ASP A 138 -6.73 -17.07 6.26
C ASP A 138 -5.27 -17.55 6.39
N TYR A 139 -4.31 -16.62 6.35
CA TYR A 139 -2.88 -16.98 6.36
C TYR A 139 -2.48 -17.59 7.72
N THR A 140 -1.72 -18.69 7.67
CA THR A 140 -1.29 -19.47 8.85
C THR A 140 0.23 -19.63 8.96
N GLY A 141 1.01 -19.10 8.01
CA GLY A 141 2.47 -19.21 8.02
C GLY A 141 3.11 -18.28 9.05
N SER A 142 4.31 -18.61 9.50
CA SER A 142 5.11 -17.72 10.35
C SER A 142 5.69 -16.55 9.56
N ILE A 143 6.28 -15.56 10.25
CA ILE A 143 6.97 -14.46 9.58
C ILE A 143 8.13 -14.95 8.71
N GLN A 144 8.86 -16.00 9.12
CA GLN A 144 9.99 -16.54 8.37
C GLN A 144 9.52 -17.19 7.06
N VAL A 145 8.39 -17.90 7.08
CA VAL A 145 7.77 -18.46 5.86
C VAL A 145 7.33 -17.32 4.94
N PHE A 146 6.64 -16.31 5.47
CA PHE A 146 6.22 -15.15 4.69
C PHE A 146 7.41 -14.40 4.07
N PHE A 147 8.47 -14.20 4.85
CA PHE A 147 9.69 -13.54 4.40
C PHE A 147 10.33 -14.27 3.21
N LYS A 148 10.57 -15.58 3.33
CA LYS A 148 11.24 -16.39 2.30
C LYS A 148 10.37 -16.62 1.06
N ASP A 149 9.11 -16.97 1.26
CA ASP A 149 8.26 -17.44 0.16
C ASP A 149 7.52 -16.34 -0.57
N VAL A 150 7.32 -15.19 0.09
CA VAL A 150 6.53 -14.07 -0.46
C VAL A 150 7.35 -12.81 -0.57
N TYR A 151 8.00 -12.38 0.51
CA TYR A 151 8.62 -11.05 0.56
C TYR A 151 9.85 -10.95 -0.33
N LEU A 152 10.83 -11.85 -0.17
CA LEU A 152 12.08 -11.82 -0.96
C LEU A 152 11.83 -11.97 -2.46
N LYS A 153 10.83 -12.75 -2.87
CA LYS A 153 10.53 -12.96 -4.30
C LYS A 153 10.02 -11.72 -5.03
N GLY A 154 9.56 -10.69 -4.31
CA GLY A 154 8.88 -9.54 -4.90
C GLY A 154 9.32 -8.16 -4.40
N ASN A 155 10.22 -8.06 -3.41
CA ASN A 155 10.54 -6.80 -2.73
C ASN A 155 12.02 -6.39 -2.81
N HIS A 156 12.61 -6.50 -4.00
CA HIS A 156 13.89 -5.86 -4.31
C HIS A 156 13.65 -4.49 -4.96
N TYR A 157 14.04 -3.40 -4.30
CA TYR A 157 13.69 -2.04 -4.74
C TYR A 157 14.39 -1.64 -6.04
N ALA A 158 15.66 -1.99 -6.21
CA ALA A 158 16.38 -1.73 -7.45
C ALA A 158 15.68 -2.37 -8.64
N SER A 159 15.44 -3.69 -8.61
CA SER A 159 14.77 -4.41 -9.68
C SER A 159 13.34 -3.92 -9.93
N PHE A 160 12.59 -3.61 -8.87
CA PHE A 160 11.26 -3.01 -9.02
C PHE A 160 11.35 -1.68 -9.79
N LEU A 161 12.19 -0.75 -9.36
CA LEU A 161 12.33 0.56 -10.00
C LEU A 161 12.89 0.44 -11.42
N GLU A 162 13.81 -0.47 -11.67
CA GLU A 162 14.38 -0.74 -13.00
C GLU A 162 13.29 -1.12 -14.00
N THR A 163 12.39 -2.05 -13.65
CA THR A 163 11.28 -2.44 -14.56
C THR A 163 10.32 -1.29 -14.88
N TRP A 164 10.17 -0.32 -13.98
CA TRP A 164 9.38 0.88 -14.24
C TRP A 164 10.16 1.88 -15.09
N GLU A 165 11.43 2.10 -14.78
CA GLU A 165 12.32 3.02 -15.50
C GLU A 165 12.54 2.60 -16.95
N GLU A 166 12.61 1.29 -17.24
CA GLU A 166 12.70 0.74 -18.60
C GLU A 166 11.56 1.20 -19.52
N HIS A 167 10.42 1.57 -18.96
CA HIS A 167 9.23 1.97 -19.72
C HIS A 167 8.83 3.43 -19.49
N PHE A 168 9.30 4.02 -18.40
CA PHE A 168 9.11 5.42 -18.04
C PHE A 168 10.48 6.08 -17.78
N PRO A 169 11.38 6.14 -18.78
CA PRO A 169 12.76 6.58 -18.58
C PRO A 169 12.82 8.05 -18.17
N LYS A 170 13.55 8.34 -17.08
CA LYS A 170 13.71 9.66 -16.46
C LYS A 170 12.38 10.28 -15.99
N GLN A 171 11.35 9.46 -15.77
CA GLN A 171 10.04 9.89 -15.33
C GLN A 171 9.69 9.40 -13.91
N LEU A 172 10.61 8.72 -13.22
CA LEU A 172 10.38 8.27 -11.85
C LEU A 172 10.78 9.35 -10.83
N LEU A 173 9.84 9.70 -9.96
CA LEU A 173 10.06 10.44 -8.73
C LEU A 173 9.96 9.46 -7.55
N VAL A 174 11.13 9.07 -7.04
CA VAL A 174 11.26 8.13 -5.93
C VAL A 174 11.37 8.90 -4.62
N ARG A 175 10.55 8.54 -3.64
CA ARG A 175 10.48 9.18 -2.31
C ARG A 175 10.66 8.15 -1.20
N ARG A 176 11.16 8.61 -0.04
CA ARG A 176 11.20 7.80 1.19
C ARG A 176 9.90 8.00 1.96
N TYR A 177 9.23 6.93 2.32
CA TYR A 177 8.02 6.95 3.12
C TYR A 177 8.35 7.19 4.59
N GLN A 178 7.68 8.17 5.17
CA GLN A 178 7.67 8.46 6.59
C GLN A 178 6.20 8.55 7.06
N PRO A 179 5.76 7.74 8.05
CA PRO A 179 4.36 7.69 8.44
C PRO A 179 3.76 9.02 8.89
N SER A 180 4.55 9.88 9.52
CA SER A 180 4.08 11.10 10.18
C SER A 180 3.77 12.25 9.23
N ASN A 181 4.34 12.24 8.01
CA ASN A 181 4.33 13.40 7.11
C ASN A 181 4.04 13.03 5.65
N ILE A 182 3.50 11.84 5.35
CA ILE A 182 3.32 11.40 3.96
C ILE A 182 2.50 12.37 3.09
N VAL A 183 1.48 13.01 3.66
CA VAL A 183 0.67 14.01 2.93
C VAL A 183 1.43 15.33 2.76
N GLU A 184 2.19 15.75 3.77
CA GLU A 184 3.06 16.93 3.71
C GLU A 184 4.16 16.73 2.65
N ASP A 185 4.84 15.58 2.66
CA ASP A 185 5.84 15.21 1.65
C ASP A 185 5.24 15.24 0.25
N TYR A 186 4.04 14.66 0.07
CA TYR A 186 3.36 14.64 -1.22
C TYR A 186 3.00 16.06 -1.69
N ALA A 187 2.44 16.91 -0.82
CA ALA A 187 2.12 18.28 -1.17
C ALA A 187 3.39 19.08 -1.56
N GLU A 188 4.41 19.06 -0.71
CA GLU A 188 5.57 19.95 -0.85
C GLU A 188 6.61 19.44 -1.86
N ASN A 189 6.80 18.13 -1.97
CA ASN A 189 7.89 17.55 -2.75
C ASN A 189 7.41 16.86 -4.04
N VAL A 190 6.14 16.46 -4.10
CA VAL A 190 5.56 15.88 -5.32
C VAL A 190 4.77 16.93 -6.09
N LEU A 191 3.85 17.64 -5.41
CA LEU A 191 3.04 18.68 -6.05
C LEU A 191 3.74 20.05 -6.08
N GLN A 192 4.77 20.26 -5.25
CA GLN A 192 5.50 21.52 -5.10
C GLN A 192 4.59 22.67 -4.64
N ILE A 193 3.65 22.36 -3.74
CA ILE A 193 2.72 23.32 -3.14
C ILE A 193 2.88 23.29 -1.61
N PRO A 194 2.97 24.46 -0.96
CA PRO A 194 2.96 24.54 0.50
C PRO A 194 1.77 23.78 1.11
N VAL A 195 2.03 22.93 2.11
CA VAL A 195 0.97 22.08 2.68
C VAL A 195 -0.15 22.89 3.36
N ASP A 196 0.17 24.09 3.84
CA ASP A 196 -0.79 25.04 4.44
C ASP A 196 -1.88 25.53 3.47
N ALA A 197 -1.67 25.33 2.15
CA ALA A 197 -2.67 25.62 1.14
C ALA A 197 -3.84 24.64 1.13
N PHE A 198 -3.76 23.52 1.87
CA PHE A 198 -4.70 22.41 1.83
C PHE A 198 -5.38 22.14 3.18
N SER A 199 -6.58 21.54 3.09
CA SER A 199 -7.27 20.99 4.25
C SER A 199 -6.64 19.66 4.65
N MET A 200 -6.13 19.62 5.88
CA MET A 200 -5.54 18.42 6.48
C MET A 200 -6.57 17.69 7.32
N ARG A 201 -6.93 16.47 6.93
CA ARG A 201 -7.66 15.56 7.83
C ARG A 201 -6.68 14.82 8.71
N GLN A 202 -7.00 14.69 10.00
CA GLN A 202 -6.42 13.62 10.80
C GLN A 202 -6.87 12.29 10.20
N SER A 203 -5.90 11.48 9.77
CA SER A 203 -6.17 10.17 9.21
C SER A 203 -6.78 9.27 10.30
N LEU A 204 -8.08 8.99 10.19
CA LEU A 204 -8.73 7.91 10.93
C LEU A 204 -8.33 6.58 10.28
N SER A 205 -7.06 6.21 10.42
CA SER A 205 -6.64 4.85 10.09
C SER A 205 -7.09 3.93 11.22
N ASN A 206 -7.82 2.87 10.90
CA ASN A 206 -7.93 1.75 11.83
C ASN A 206 -6.51 1.32 12.21
N PRO A 207 -6.20 1.19 13.52
CA PRO A 207 -4.88 0.78 13.93
C PRO A 207 -4.58 -0.61 13.37
N SER A 208 -3.37 -0.80 12.87
CA SER A 208 -2.87 -2.14 12.54
C SER A 208 -3.00 -3.04 13.78
N LEU A 209 -3.19 -4.34 13.55
CA LEU A 209 -3.15 -5.31 14.65
C LEU A 209 -1.80 -5.20 15.38
N ASN A 210 -1.85 -5.24 16.72
CA ASN A 210 -0.65 -5.37 17.53
C ASN A 210 -0.07 -6.79 17.41
N SER A 211 1.10 -7.05 18.00
CA SER A 211 1.77 -8.34 17.90
C SER A 211 0.92 -9.49 18.43
N VAL A 212 0.25 -9.29 19.56
CA VAL A 212 -0.58 -10.28 20.26
C VAL A 212 -1.80 -10.65 19.42
N VAL A 213 -2.54 -9.66 18.91
CA VAL A 213 -3.72 -9.87 18.07
C VAL A 213 -3.34 -10.47 16.72
N THR A 214 -2.17 -10.12 16.17
CA THR A 214 -1.65 -10.74 14.94
C THR A 214 -1.39 -12.24 15.15
N GLN A 215 -0.71 -12.62 16.22
CA GLN A 215 -0.44 -14.03 16.55
C GLN A 215 -1.73 -14.80 16.82
N PHE A 216 -2.68 -14.20 17.56
CA PHE A 216 -4.00 -14.78 17.76
C PHE A 216 -4.74 -15.03 16.45
N LYS A 217 -4.74 -14.06 15.52
CA LYS A 217 -5.39 -14.22 14.21
C LYS A 217 -4.75 -15.34 13.39
N CYS A 218 -3.43 -15.45 13.39
CA CYS A 218 -2.71 -16.54 12.74
C CYS A 218 -3.11 -17.91 13.34
N GLU A 219 -3.19 -17.98 14.67
CA GLU A 219 -3.59 -19.17 15.40
C GLU A 219 -5.07 -19.54 15.17
N LEU A 220 -5.97 -18.56 15.09
CA LEU A 220 -7.38 -18.75 14.75
C LEU A 220 -7.52 -19.38 13.36
N ASN A 221 -6.76 -18.87 12.38
CA ASN A 221 -6.73 -19.43 11.02
C ASN A 221 -6.22 -20.88 11.00
N ARG A 222 -5.34 -21.25 11.93
CA ARG A 222 -4.76 -22.59 12.03
C ARG A 222 -5.71 -23.56 12.72
N ARG A 223 -6.32 -23.16 13.85
CA ARG A 223 -7.25 -24.00 14.63
C ARG A 223 -8.58 -24.23 13.93
N LYS A 224 -9.08 -23.23 13.20
CA LYS A 224 -10.40 -23.22 12.54
C LYS A 224 -11.52 -23.82 13.41
N PRO A 225 -11.85 -23.22 14.57
CA PRO A 225 -12.97 -23.66 15.39
C PRO A 225 -14.26 -23.79 14.57
N LYS A 226 -15.11 -24.77 14.88
CA LYS A 226 -16.32 -25.07 14.09
C LYS A 226 -17.33 -23.92 14.07
N ASP A 227 -17.35 -23.14 15.15
CA ASP A 227 -18.18 -21.96 15.38
C ASP A 227 -17.45 -20.65 15.05
N ALA A 228 -16.29 -20.70 14.40
CA ALA A 228 -15.56 -19.52 13.99
C ALA A 228 -16.38 -18.67 12.99
N PRO A 229 -16.56 -17.36 13.23
CA PRO A 229 -17.18 -16.47 12.27
C PRO A 229 -16.36 -16.35 10.99
N THR A 230 -17.00 -15.91 9.91
CA THR A 230 -16.35 -15.75 8.61
C THR A 230 -15.27 -14.67 8.65
N GLN A 231 -14.34 -14.73 7.69
CA GLN A 231 -13.31 -13.70 7.52
C GLN A 231 -13.90 -12.29 7.36
N LEU A 232 -15.05 -12.17 6.69
CA LEU A 232 -15.74 -10.89 6.48
C LEU A 232 -16.27 -10.30 7.78
N GLU A 233 -16.75 -11.15 8.70
CA GLU A 233 -17.26 -10.74 10.00
C GLU A 233 -16.14 -10.35 10.97
N ILE A 234 -15.02 -11.10 10.98
CA ILE A 234 -13.93 -10.83 11.92
C ILE A 234 -13.03 -9.68 11.49
N TYR A 235 -12.84 -9.44 10.18
CA TYR A 235 -11.93 -8.41 9.67
C TYR A 235 -12.14 -7.01 10.29
N PRO A 236 -13.37 -6.45 10.35
CA PRO A 236 -13.59 -5.11 10.90
C PRO A 236 -13.44 -5.03 12.43
N ILE A 237 -13.67 -6.13 13.16
CA ILE A 237 -13.66 -6.12 14.63
C ILE A 237 -12.28 -6.43 15.24
N LEU A 238 -11.40 -7.12 14.52
CA LEU A 238 -10.07 -7.51 15.01
C LEU A 238 -9.25 -6.33 15.57
N PRO A 239 -9.24 -5.13 14.97
CA PRO A 239 -8.55 -3.97 15.56
C PRO A 239 -9.06 -3.60 16.96
N GLY A 240 -10.33 -3.86 17.28
CA GLY A 240 -10.91 -3.63 18.60
C GLY A 240 -10.26 -4.50 19.69
N LEU A 241 -9.75 -5.68 19.34
CA LEU A 241 -9.02 -6.54 20.28
C LEU A 241 -7.71 -5.91 20.76
N ASN A 242 -7.14 -4.93 20.03
CA ASN A 242 -5.92 -4.26 20.49
C ASN A 242 -6.11 -3.57 21.85
N ALA A 243 -7.31 -3.08 22.15
CA ALA A 243 -7.62 -2.42 23.42
C ALA A 243 -7.80 -3.44 24.56
N LEU A 244 -8.38 -4.61 24.26
CA LEU A 244 -8.60 -5.68 25.24
C LEU A 244 -7.31 -6.48 25.53
N PHE A 245 -6.44 -6.59 24.53
CA PHE A 245 -5.17 -7.31 24.60
C PHE A 245 -4.05 -6.39 24.12
N PRO A 246 -3.64 -5.41 24.95
CA PRO A 246 -2.60 -4.46 24.59
C PRO A 246 -1.27 -5.19 24.37
N GLY A 247 -0.55 -4.76 23.35
CA GLY A 247 0.75 -5.29 22.97
C GLY A 247 1.48 -4.31 22.09
N PRO A 248 2.80 -4.48 21.92
CA PRO A 248 3.56 -3.64 21.00
C PRO A 248 3.06 -3.85 19.56
N LYS A 249 3.40 -2.91 18.67
CA LYS A 249 3.27 -3.14 17.23
C LYS A 249 4.02 -4.42 16.86
N PHE A 250 3.51 -5.17 15.87
CA PHE A 250 4.24 -6.32 15.37
C PHE A 250 5.64 -5.90 14.89
N VAL A 251 6.66 -6.60 15.37
CA VAL A 251 8.07 -6.43 15.01
C VAL A 251 8.65 -7.78 14.59
N LEU A 252 9.81 -7.75 13.97
CA LEU A 252 10.47 -8.93 13.42
C LEU A 252 11.33 -9.64 14.49
N PRO A 253 11.47 -10.97 14.38
CA PRO A 253 12.48 -11.71 15.12
C PRO A 253 13.90 -11.28 14.72
N PRO A 254 14.89 -11.32 15.64
CA PRO A 254 16.26 -10.88 15.37
C PRO A 254 16.91 -11.56 14.15
N GLU A 255 16.68 -12.86 13.97
CA GLU A 255 17.21 -13.62 12.83
C GLU A 255 16.62 -13.13 11.50
N THR A 256 15.33 -12.78 11.50
CA THR A 256 14.66 -12.23 10.29
C THR A 256 15.17 -10.84 9.96
N VAL A 257 15.53 -10.04 10.97
CA VAL A 257 16.14 -8.71 10.76
C VAL A 257 17.49 -8.84 10.07
N SER A 258 18.38 -9.69 10.61
CA SER A 258 19.70 -9.91 10.01
C SER A 258 19.57 -10.41 8.57
N ASP A 259 18.76 -11.45 8.36
CA ASP A 259 18.54 -12.04 7.04
C ASP A 259 17.98 -11.00 6.05
N LEU A 260 16.97 -10.21 6.42
CA LEU A 260 16.38 -9.22 5.52
C LEU A 260 17.39 -8.13 5.15
N VAL A 261 18.14 -7.63 6.13
CA VAL A 261 19.13 -6.59 5.89
C VAL A 261 20.20 -7.09 4.93
N ASP A 262 20.72 -8.30 5.13
CA ASP A 262 21.76 -8.87 4.25
C ASP A 262 21.24 -9.11 2.82
N ASN A 263 19.98 -9.52 2.67
CA ASN A 263 19.37 -9.76 1.35
C ASN A 263 18.97 -8.49 0.59
N CYS A 264 18.70 -7.38 1.28
CA CYS A 264 18.22 -6.15 0.64
C CYS A 264 19.26 -5.03 0.57
N ARG A 265 20.34 -5.09 1.34
CA ARG A 265 21.32 -4.00 1.47
C ARG A 265 21.91 -3.54 0.13
N GLU A 266 22.32 -4.46 -0.74
CA GLU A 266 22.90 -4.11 -2.03
C GLU A 266 21.88 -3.37 -2.91
N SER A 267 20.68 -3.94 -3.05
CA SER A 267 19.58 -3.33 -3.79
C SER A 267 19.20 -1.94 -3.25
N ASP A 268 19.12 -1.80 -1.93
CA ASP A 268 18.79 -0.53 -1.29
C ASP A 268 19.89 0.51 -1.48
N ASN A 269 21.17 0.13 -1.37
CA ASN A 269 22.31 1.02 -1.57
C ASN A 269 22.39 1.54 -3.02
N GLU A 270 22.06 0.69 -3.99
CA GLU A 270 21.95 1.10 -5.40
C GLU A 270 20.88 2.19 -5.55
N VAL A 271 19.69 1.97 -4.97
CA VAL A 271 18.60 2.94 -5.00
C VAL A 271 18.98 4.23 -4.28
N ALA A 272 19.65 4.15 -3.13
CA ALA A 272 20.15 5.30 -2.39
C ALA A 272 21.06 6.18 -3.24
N THR A 273 22.04 5.54 -3.90
CA THR A 273 23.02 6.22 -4.73
C THR A 273 22.34 6.84 -5.94
N ARG A 274 21.47 6.08 -6.62
CA ARG A 274 20.85 6.46 -7.89
C ARG A 274 19.81 7.58 -7.75
N TYR A 275 18.97 7.52 -6.72
CA TYR A 275 17.82 8.42 -6.59
C TYR A 275 17.98 9.50 -5.51
N PHE A 276 18.91 9.32 -4.57
CA PHE A 276 19.06 10.23 -3.43
C PHE A 276 20.48 10.79 -3.28
N GLY A 277 21.47 10.27 -4.02
CA GLY A 277 22.88 10.66 -3.84
C GLY A 277 23.46 10.23 -2.49
N ASP A 278 22.79 9.31 -1.79
CA ASP A 278 23.15 8.84 -0.47
C ASP A 278 23.80 7.45 -0.54
N LYS A 279 24.54 7.07 0.50
CA LYS A 279 25.12 5.72 0.61
C LYS A 279 24.12 4.67 1.12
N GLN A 280 23.05 5.10 1.77
CA GLN A 280 22.11 4.23 2.46
C GLN A 280 20.68 4.73 2.23
N LEU A 281 19.78 3.81 1.91
CA LEU A 281 18.38 4.17 1.62
C LEU A 281 17.60 4.38 2.92
N PHE A 282 17.76 3.47 3.88
CA PHE A 282 17.12 3.50 5.18
C PHE A 282 18.09 3.12 6.27
N ASP A 283 17.94 3.75 7.43
CA ASP A 283 18.61 3.30 8.64
C ASP A 283 17.91 2.06 9.21
N TYR A 284 18.70 1.02 9.44
CA TYR A 284 18.27 -0.24 10.04
C TYR A 284 18.78 -0.42 11.47
N SER A 285 19.58 0.53 11.96
CA SER A 285 19.99 0.56 13.36
C SER A 285 18.76 0.73 14.27
N ASP A 286 18.87 0.18 15.47
CA ASP A 286 17.87 0.31 16.54
C ASP A 286 16.45 -0.20 16.20
N PHE A 287 16.28 -1.01 15.13
CA PHE A 287 14.98 -1.63 14.86
C PHE A 287 14.60 -2.56 16.02
N PRO A 288 13.44 -2.35 16.69
CA PRO A 288 13.03 -3.17 17.82
C PRO A 288 12.76 -4.59 17.35
N THR A 289 13.27 -5.58 18.09
CA THR A 289 13.07 -7.00 17.79
C THR A 289 12.45 -7.72 18.96
N HIS A 290 11.59 -8.69 18.66
CA HIS A 290 11.02 -9.57 19.66
C HIS A 290 10.93 -10.99 19.08
N PRO A 291 11.30 -12.02 19.87
CA PRO A 291 11.10 -13.40 19.44
C PRO A 291 9.61 -13.70 19.29
N GLU A 292 9.26 -14.55 18.32
CA GLU A 292 7.88 -15.03 18.20
C GLU A 292 7.49 -15.78 19.48
N SER A 293 6.38 -15.38 20.09
CA SER A 293 5.82 -16.03 21.26
C SER A 293 4.50 -16.69 20.86
N PRO A 294 4.40 -18.03 20.90
CA PRO A 294 3.17 -18.70 20.51
C PRO A 294 2.03 -18.37 21.48
N ILE A 295 0.82 -18.21 20.94
CA ILE A 295 -0.38 -18.06 21.76
C ILE A 295 -0.64 -19.37 22.49
N ARG A 296 -0.63 -19.31 23.83
CA ARG A 296 -0.99 -20.45 24.69
C ARG A 296 -2.49 -20.70 24.64
N ASP A 297 -2.92 -21.93 24.93
CA ASP A 297 -4.36 -22.30 24.88
C ASP A 297 -5.23 -21.38 25.73
N ILE A 298 -4.85 -21.10 26.98
CA ILE A 298 -5.61 -20.22 27.88
C ILE A 298 -5.77 -18.81 27.27
N GLN A 299 -4.72 -18.31 26.61
CA GLN A 299 -4.75 -17.00 25.95
C GLN A 299 -5.61 -17.03 24.68
N PHE A 300 -5.54 -18.12 23.91
CA PHE A 300 -6.40 -18.33 22.75
C PHE A 300 -7.88 -18.29 23.14
N GLU A 301 -8.29 -19.06 24.15
CA GLU A 301 -9.68 -19.14 24.61
C GLU A 301 -10.20 -17.77 25.09
N ALA A 302 -9.37 -17.03 25.83
CA ALA A 302 -9.72 -15.68 26.29
C ALA A 302 -9.92 -14.70 25.13
N MET A 303 -9.01 -14.70 24.16
CA MET A 303 -9.09 -13.82 22.98
C MET A 303 -10.23 -14.23 22.03
N TYR A 304 -10.48 -15.53 21.88
CA TYR A 304 -11.57 -16.05 21.07
C TYR A 304 -12.93 -15.65 21.66
N SER A 305 -13.10 -15.81 22.97
CA SER A 305 -14.31 -15.37 23.68
C SER A 305 -14.56 -13.87 23.54
N ALA A 306 -13.51 -13.04 23.69
CA ALA A 306 -13.60 -11.60 23.51
C ALA A 306 -13.95 -11.21 22.07
N MET A 307 -13.40 -11.90 21.07
CA MET A 307 -13.73 -11.68 19.66
C MET A 307 -15.22 -11.96 19.38
N LEU A 308 -15.76 -13.07 19.90
CA LEU A 308 -17.19 -13.40 19.76
C LEU A 308 -18.09 -12.37 20.45
N GLN A 309 -17.65 -11.84 21.61
CA GLN A 309 -18.37 -10.76 22.28
C GLN A 309 -18.39 -9.47 21.45
N LEU A 310 -17.23 -9.02 20.95
CA LEU A 310 -17.14 -7.83 20.08
C LEU A 310 -18.02 -7.98 18.84
N LEU A 311 -18.08 -9.18 18.25
CA LEU A 311 -18.94 -9.44 17.10
C LEU A 311 -20.43 -9.26 17.44
N ARG A 312 -20.86 -9.79 18.60
CA ARG A 312 -22.26 -9.63 19.08
C ARG A 312 -22.62 -8.18 19.34
N GLU A 313 -21.75 -7.42 19.99
CA GLU A 313 -21.94 -5.99 20.26
C GLU A 313 -22.01 -5.16 18.98
N THR A 314 -21.13 -5.47 18.01
CA THR A 314 -21.15 -4.84 16.68
C THR A 314 -22.48 -5.13 15.98
N ASN A 315 -22.92 -6.40 15.94
CA ASN A 315 -24.18 -6.77 15.29
C ASN A 315 -25.41 -6.15 15.96
N ALA A 316 -25.41 -6.00 17.29
CA ALA A 316 -26.49 -5.36 18.04
C ALA A 316 -26.59 -3.85 17.80
N THR A 317 -25.49 -3.20 17.41
CA THR A 317 -25.45 -1.75 17.10
C THR A 317 -26.07 -1.44 15.73
N TYR A 318 -26.12 -2.42 14.82
CA TYR A 318 -26.65 -2.28 13.46
C TYR A 318 -28.00 -2.99 13.23
N ALA A 319 -28.59 -3.58 14.28
CA ALA A 319 -29.92 -4.21 14.26
C ALA A 319 -30.98 -3.25 14.80
#